data_AF-A0A7Z9GYT5-F1
#
_entry.id   AF-A0A7Z9GYT5-F1
#
_cell.length_a   1.000
_cell.length_b   1.000
_cell.length_c   1.000
_cell.angle_alpha   90.00
_cell.angle_beta   90.00
_cell.angle_gamma   90.00
#
_symmetry.space_group_name_H-M   'P 1'
#
loop_
_entity.id
_entity.type
_entity.pdbx_description
1 polymer ?
#
loop_
_entity_poly.entity_id
_entity_poly.type
_entity_poly.pdbx_seq_one_letter_code
_entity_poly.pdbx_strand_id
1 'polypeptide(L)'
;FKSFSYRIQYWQSALGIIMADPLLGCGSGNFQQYFSQFKLPETSETVADPHNFILEIWATAGTLTLLAVGWLTWTFCRESSTIGNPEQADGQQDQASNVMPVYLGAMVGGSVPVFLLTSHELFLVLPFLLVIFGINKLHPWVQAGSLSPRLLKVALAGWLINLLAVGGIGIPGVAVTGWLLLALALPRPVIREGALKRRTSGLLLVASLFLMVAFYITGLLPIYRAAGHLAAGNVADGQAQQQWIQGRSEQAEQHWEKARISWLAATRSDPYSSLPWMELTRLSWQRWQHFRRTADYQQMQHAAEQAIRLNRHSYVVQAMIGDWHLVSYAGQYSERLDLALQAYRQAHRFYPNSAILTARLAWLYDLRGEPEKAAREAQRSLELDSLNPHMEFKLSLRHVFEGSSLEGLAYLPLTNARQAMENLRSGSLEGKKQQ
;
A
#
# COMPACT_ATOMS: atom_id res chain seq x y z
N PHE A 1 -25.29 7.57 -1.36
CA PHE A 1 -24.82 8.66 -2.25
C PHE A 1 -23.40 9.13 -1.95
N LYS A 2 -23.03 9.49 -0.70
CA LYS A 2 -21.65 9.92 -0.37
C LYS A 2 -20.56 8.89 -0.75
N SER A 3 -20.78 7.60 -0.45
CA SER A 3 -19.83 6.53 -0.78
C SER A 3 -19.56 6.37 -2.29
N PHE A 4 -20.57 6.58 -3.14
CA PHE A 4 -20.40 6.49 -4.59
C PHE A 4 -19.63 7.69 -5.14
N SER A 5 -19.86 8.89 -4.59
CA SER A 5 -19.11 10.10 -4.98
C SER A 5 -17.61 9.94 -4.76
N TYR A 6 -17.17 9.33 -3.65
CA TYR A 6 -15.75 9.06 -3.41
C TYR A 6 -15.16 8.12 -4.46
N ARG A 7 -15.90 7.09 -4.90
CA ARG A 7 -15.43 6.17 -5.96
C ARG A 7 -15.18 6.90 -7.28
N ILE A 8 -16.06 7.82 -7.67
CA ILE A 8 -15.85 8.62 -8.88
C ILE A 8 -14.56 9.44 -8.79
N GLN A 9 -14.27 10.03 -7.62
CA GLN A 9 -13.00 10.75 -7.40
C GLN A 9 -11.79 9.82 -7.51
N TYR A 10 -11.90 8.59 -6.98
CA TYR A 10 -10.84 7.59 -7.09
C TYR A 10 -10.60 7.20 -8.54
N TRP A 11 -11.67 7.04 -9.32
CA TRP A 11 -11.60 6.70 -10.74
C TRP A 11 -11.02 7.83 -11.58
N GLN A 12 -11.39 9.08 -11.30
CA GLN A 12 -10.81 10.25 -11.96
C GLN A 12 -9.30 10.35 -11.69
N SER A 13 -8.87 10.11 -10.45
CA SER A 13 -7.44 10.09 -10.10
C SER A 13 -6.71 8.93 -10.77
N ALA A 14 -7.33 7.74 -10.84
CA ALA A 14 -6.77 6.56 -11.52
C ALA A 14 -6.61 6.79 -13.03
N LEU A 15 -7.53 7.50 -13.67
CA LEU A 15 -7.39 7.92 -15.07
C LEU A 15 -6.19 8.84 -15.27
N GLY A 16 -5.88 9.71 -14.30
CA GLY A 16 -4.65 10.51 -14.31
C GLY A 16 -3.38 9.65 -14.35
N ILE A 17 -3.34 8.59 -13.53
CA ILE A 17 -2.23 7.61 -13.53
C ILE A 17 -2.13 6.92 -14.89
N ILE A 18 -3.25 6.45 -15.43
CA ILE A 18 -3.33 5.79 -16.75
C ILE A 18 -2.84 6.71 -17.87
N MET A 19 -3.21 7.99 -17.85
CA MET A 19 -2.75 8.94 -18.87
C MET A 19 -1.26 9.24 -18.77
N ALA A 20 -0.67 9.13 -17.58
CA ALA A 20 0.75 9.38 -17.37
C ALA A 20 1.63 8.23 -17.88
N ASP A 21 1.21 6.97 -17.70
CA ASP A 21 1.87 5.79 -18.27
C ASP A 21 0.83 4.77 -18.76
N PRO A 22 0.30 4.92 -20.00
CA PRO A 22 -0.80 4.08 -20.47
C PRO A 22 -0.37 2.65 -20.78
N LEU A 23 0.88 2.42 -21.18
CA LEU A 23 1.34 1.13 -21.68
C LEU A 23 1.73 0.18 -20.55
N LEU A 24 2.42 0.68 -19.53
CA LEU A 24 2.97 -0.13 -18.44
C LEU A 24 2.29 0.15 -17.09
N GLY A 25 1.63 1.31 -16.95
CA GLY A 25 1.07 1.75 -15.67
C GLY A 25 2.15 2.14 -14.66
N CYS A 26 1.76 2.39 -13.42
CA CYS A 26 2.68 2.81 -12.35
C CYS A 26 3.47 1.65 -11.71
N GLY A 27 3.25 0.41 -12.15
CA GLY A 27 3.78 -0.80 -11.54
C GLY A 27 2.97 -1.28 -10.32
N SER A 28 3.01 -2.58 -10.09
CA SER A 28 2.32 -3.23 -8.96
C SER A 28 2.82 -2.70 -7.61
N GLY A 29 1.89 -2.43 -6.69
CA GLY A 29 2.20 -1.92 -5.35
C GLY A 29 2.48 -0.42 -5.26
N ASN A 30 2.57 0.31 -6.39
CA ASN A 30 2.87 1.74 -6.41
C ASN A 30 1.64 2.65 -6.50
N PHE A 31 0.43 2.09 -6.69
CA PHE A 31 -0.79 2.87 -6.95
C PHE A 31 -1.00 3.98 -5.93
N GLN A 32 -0.87 3.70 -4.62
CA GLN A 32 -1.09 4.69 -3.57
C GLN A 32 -0.16 5.92 -3.67
N GLN A 33 1.11 5.72 -4.06
CA GLN A 33 2.07 6.82 -4.21
C GLN A 33 1.71 7.70 -5.41
N TYR A 34 1.44 7.09 -6.56
CA TYR A 34 1.04 7.81 -7.77
C TYR A 34 -0.36 8.43 -7.65
N PHE A 35 -1.25 7.81 -6.89
CA PHE A 35 -2.59 8.32 -6.61
C PHE A 35 -2.52 9.71 -6.00
N SER A 36 -1.61 9.95 -5.06
CA SER A 36 -1.46 11.27 -4.43
C SER A 36 -1.14 12.40 -5.42
N GLN A 37 -0.47 12.10 -6.54
CA GLN A 37 -0.17 13.09 -7.57
C GLN A 37 -1.42 13.58 -8.31
N PHE A 38 -2.41 12.70 -8.50
CA PHE A 38 -3.64 12.99 -9.24
C PHE A 38 -4.87 13.16 -8.34
N LYS A 39 -4.70 12.98 -7.03
CA LYS A 39 -5.75 13.05 -6.02
C LYS A 39 -6.43 14.42 -6.05
N LEU A 40 -7.76 14.44 -6.09
CA LEU A 40 -8.54 15.67 -6.10
C LEU A 40 -8.49 16.38 -4.73
N PRO A 41 -8.61 17.72 -4.69
CA PRO A 41 -8.59 18.48 -3.43
C PRO A 41 -9.68 18.06 -2.43
N GLU A 42 -10.87 17.71 -2.93
CA GLU A 42 -12.01 17.26 -2.13
C GLU A 42 -11.96 15.78 -1.69
N THR A 43 -10.92 15.03 -2.05
CA THR A 43 -10.79 13.63 -1.65
C THR A 43 -10.08 13.51 -0.29
N SER A 44 -10.71 12.87 0.69
CA SER A 44 -10.07 12.66 2.00
C SER A 44 -8.96 11.62 1.95
N GLU A 45 -9.23 10.46 1.37
CA GLU A 45 -8.37 9.28 1.50
C GLU A 45 -7.27 9.22 0.44
N THR A 46 -6.14 8.62 0.81
CA THR A 46 -5.08 8.24 -0.13
C THR A 46 -5.15 6.72 -0.30
N VAL A 47 -5.99 6.27 -1.24
CA VAL A 47 -6.35 4.85 -1.39
C VAL A 47 -5.26 4.03 -2.07
N ALA A 48 -5.21 2.73 -1.75
CA ALA A 48 -4.26 1.79 -2.34
C ALA A 48 -4.73 1.18 -3.68
N ASP A 49 -6.02 1.30 -4.00
CA ASP A 49 -6.61 0.82 -5.24
C ASP A 49 -7.88 1.64 -5.60
N PRO A 50 -8.29 1.67 -6.89
CA PRO A 50 -9.42 2.47 -7.34
C PRO A 50 -10.79 1.82 -7.06
N HIS A 51 -10.84 0.68 -6.39
CA HIS A 51 -12.04 -0.12 -6.16
C HIS A 51 -12.80 -0.50 -7.45
N ASN A 52 -12.03 -0.74 -8.51
CA ASN A 52 -12.52 -1.23 -9.79
C ASN A 52 -11.38 -1.95 -10.48
N PHE A 53 -11.49 -3.27 -10.66
CA PHE A 53 -10.38 -4.08 -11.16
C PHE A 53 -9.87 -3.67 -12.55
N ILE A 54 -10.73 -3.12 -13.42
CA ILE A 54 -10.34 -2.67 -14.76
C ILE A 54 -9.38 -1.49 -14.62
N LEU A 55 -9.78 -0.49 -13.83
CA LEU A 55 -8.95 0.68 -13.56
C LEU A 55 -7.69 0.28 -12.79
N GLU A 56 -7.78 -0.70 -11.89
CA GLU A 56 -6.64 -1.20 -11.13
C GLU A 56 -5.60 -1.87 -12.05
N ILE A 57 -6.00 -2.83 -12.89
CA ILE A 57 -5.09 -3.47 -13.85
C ILE A 57 -4.49 -2.42 -14.78
N TRP A 58 -5.33 -1.51 -15.29
CA TRP A 58 -4.86 -0.52 -16.25
C TRP A 58 -3.88 0.46 -15.62
N ALA A 59 -4.18 1.00 -14.44
CA ALA A 59 -3.32 1.96 -13.76
C ALA A 59 -2.02 1.31 -13.24
N THR A 60 -2.04 0.04 -12.85
CA THR A 60 -0.87 -0.63 -12.22
C THR A 60 -0.02 -1.44 -13.20
N ALA A 61 -0.61 -2.00 -14.25
CA ALA A 61 0.05 -2.92 -15.18
C ALA A 61 -0.15 -2.55 -16.66
N GLY A 62 -0.87 -1.46 -16.93
CA GLY A 62 -0.99 -0.87 -18.26
C GLY A 62 -1.96 -1.57 -19.21
N THR A 63 -2.14 -0.96 -20.40
CA THR A 63 -3.06 -1.44 -21.43
C THR A 63 -2.69 -2.84 -21.92
N LEU A 64 -1.40 -3.18 -22.02
CA LEU A 64 -0.99 -4.50 -22.51
C LEU A 64 -1.49 -5.62 -21.60
N THR A 65 -1.36 -5.45 -20.28
CA THR A 65 -1.85 -6.41 -19.29
C THR A 65 -3.38 -6.47 -19.30
N LEU A 66 -4.06 -5.32 -19.38
CA LEU A 66 -5.51 -5.27 -19.47
C LEU A 66 -6.03 -6.05 -20.69
N LEU A 67 -5.42 -5.86 -21.85
CA LEU A 67 -5.78 -6.58 -23.08
C LEU A 67 -5.48 -8.08 -22.97
N ALA A 68 -4.36 -8.47 -22.37
CA ALA A 68 -4.03 -9.88 -22.16
C ALA A 68 -5.05 -10.57 -21.25
N VAL A 69 -5.41 -9.95 -20.12
CA VAL A 69 -6.43 -10.48 -19.19
C VAL A 69 -7.81 -10.52 -19.86
N GLY A 70 -8.16 -9.47 -20.61
CA GLY A 70 -9.40 -9.42 -21.40
C GLY A 70 -9.46 -10.53 -22.44
N TRP A 71 -8.37 -10.76 -23.17
CA TRP A 71 -8.26 -11.82 -24.18
C TRP A 71 -8.37 -13.20 -23.55
N LEU A 72 -7.66 -13.47 -22.45
CA LEU A 72 -7.74 -14.73 -21.70
C LEU A 72 -9.16 -15.01 -21.19
N THR A 73 -9.84 -13.97 -20.68
CA THR A 73 -11.22 -14.11 -20.19
C THR A 73 -12.18 -14.35 -21.36
N TRP A 74 -11.96 -13.71 -22.51
CA TRP A 74 -12.77 -13.87 -23.72
C TRP A 74 -12.62 -15.24 -24.38
N THR A 75 -11.39 -15.70 -24.60
CA THR A 75 -11.12 -17.04 -25.17
C THR A 75 -11.77 -18.11 -24.31
N PHE A 76 -11.63 -17.98 -22.99
CA PHE A 76 -12.24 -18.84 -22.00
C PHE A 76 -13.78 -18.88 -22.13
N CYS A 77 -14.45 -17.72 -22.18
CA CYS A 77 -15.90 -17.66 -22.34
C CYS A 77 -16.39 -18.30 -23.65
N ARG A 78 -15.60 -18.18 -24.73
CA ARG A 78 -15.94 -18.68 -26.08
C ARG A 78 -15.82 -20.20 -26.17
N GLU A 79 -14.68 -20.77 -25.78
CA GLU A 79 -14.30 -22.18 -26.02
C GLU A 79 -15.09 -23.17 -25.16
N SER A 80 -15.63 -22.70 -24.04
CA SER A 80 -16.48 -23.50 -23.14
C SER A 80 -17.97 -23.48 -23.54
N SER A 81 -18.32 -22.90 -24.70
CA SER A 81 -19.68 -22.92 -25.28
C SER A 81 -19.92 -24.13 -26.18
N THR A 82 -18.84 -24.79 -26.61
CA THR A 82 -18.83 -25.94 -27.53
C THR A 82 -18.76 -27.28 -26.80
N ILE A 83 -18.82 -27.29 -25.46
CA ILE A 83 -18.87 -28.53 -24.67
C ILE A 83 -20.32 -29.04 -24.72
N GLY A 84 -20.54 -30.05 -25.57
CA GLY A 84 -21.82 -30.75 -25.69
C GLY A 84 -22.33 -31.28 -24.35
N ASN A 85 -23.65 -31.40 -24.24
CA ASN A 85 -24.32 -31.94 -23.06
C ASN A 85 -23.67 -33.30 -22.68
N PRO A 86 -23.15 -33.47 -21.45
CA PRO A 86 -22.60 -34.75 -21.00
C PRO A 86 -23.67 -35.84 -20.80
N GLU A 87 -24.95 -35.53 -21.04
CA GLU A 87 -26.10 -36.45 -20.94
C GLU A 87 -26.04 -37.65 -21.89
N GLN A 88 -25.04 -37.76 -22.78
CA GLN A 88 -24.89 -38.90 -23.69
C GLN A 88 -23.60 -39.71 -23.51
N ALA A 89 -22.83 -39.49 -22.44
CA ALA A 89 -21.73 -40.38 -22.07
C ALA A 89 -22.23 -41.50 -21.14
N ASP A 90 -22.90 -42.47 -21.76
CA ASP A 90 -23.04 -43.88 -21.41
C ASP A 90 -22.79 -44.32 -19.93
N GLY A 91 -23.88 -44.63 -19.22
CA GLY A 91 -24.15 -46.03 -18.86
C GLY A 91 -23.19 -46.82 -17.96
N GLN A 92 -22.33 -46.23 -17.14
CA GLN A 92 -21.62 -46.95 -16.07
C GLN A 92 -21.73 -46.24 -14.71
N GLN A 93 -22.88 -46.39 -14.07
CA GLN A 93 -22.94 -46.36 -12.60
C GLN A 93 -22.31 -47.66 -12.09
N ASP A 94 -21.06 -47.61 -11.63
CA ASP A 94 -20.63 -48.54 -10.57
C ASP A 94 -19.36 -48.09 -9.84
N GLN A 95 -19.36 -48.40 -8.53
CA GLN A 95 -18.43 -48.02 -7.46
C GLN A 95 -18.60 -46.61 -6.87
N ALA A 96 -19.09 -46.58 -5.63
CA ALA A 96 -18.97 -45.45 -4.72
C ALA A 96 -17.49 -45.09 -4.54
N SER A 97 -16.99 -44.17 -5.37
CA SER A 97 -15.63 -43.66 -5.29
C SER A 97 -15.40 -43.08 -3.89
N ASN A 98 -14.37 -43.54 -3.18
CA ASN A 98 -14.04 -43.03 -1.86
C ASN A 98 -13.76 -41.52 -1.93
N VAL A 99 -14.71 -40.70 -1.46
CA VAL A 99 -14.64 -39.24 -1.49
C VAL A 99 -13.79 -38.65 -0.36
N MET A 100 -13.35 -39.47 0.60
CA MET A 100 -12.55 -39.00 1.74
C MET A 100 -11.27 -38.26 1.36
N PRO A 101 -10.48 -38.69 0.35
CA PRO A 101 -9.30 -37.95 -0.07
C PRO A 101 -9.62 -36.52 -0.55
N VAL A 102 -10.79 -36.31 -1.17
CA VAL A 102 -11.24 -34.98 -1.61
C VAL A 102 -11.57 -34.11 -0.40
N TYR A 103 -12.30 -34.65 0.58
CA TYR A 103 -12.61 -33.92 1.81
C TYR A 103 -11.38 -33.64 2.67
N LEU A 104 -10.47 -34.62 2.78
CA LEU A 104 -9.22 -34.47 3.50
C LEU A 104 -8.32 -33.43 2.82
N GLY A 105 -8.25 -33.46 1.48
CA GLY A 105 -7.55 -32.46 0.68
C GLY A 105 -8.16 -31.07 0.83
N ALA A 106 -9.49 -30.94 0.82
CA ALA A 106 -10.18 -29.66 1.06
C ALA A 106 -9.95 -29.15 2.49
N MET A 107 -9.94 -30.03 3.48
CA MET A 107 -9.69 -29.68 4.87
C MET A 107 -8.24 -29.20 5.06
N VAL A 108 -7.25 -29.92 4.55
CA VAL A 108 -5.83 -29.53 4.61
C VAL A 108 -5.60 -28.25 3.80
N GLY A 109 -6.09 -28.20 2.57
CA GLY A 109 -5.93 -27.05 1.67
C GLY A 109 -6.66 -25.80 2.12
N GLY A 110 -7.79 -25.93 2.83
CA GLY A 110 -8.54 -24.81 3.41
C GLY A 110 -8.01 -24.33 4.76
N SER A 111 -7.46 -25.23 5.57
CA SER A 111 -6.93 -24.89 6.90
C SER A 111 -5.55 -24.23 6.85
N VAL A 112 -4.68 -24.62 5.92
CA VAL A 112 -3.32 -24.06 5.81
C VAL A 112 -3.31 -22.55 5.53
N PRO A 113 -4.08 -22.00 4.56
CA PRO A 113 -4.14 -20.55 4.34
C PRO A 113 -4.76 -19.80 5.50
N VAL A 114 -5.82 -20.34 6.12
CA VAL A 114 -6.47 -19.71 7.29
C VAL A 114 -5.50 -19.60 8.46
N PHE A 115 -4.74 -20.67 8.73
CA PHE A 115 -3.73 -20.71 9.79
C PHE A 115 -2.54 -19.77 9.51
N LEU A 116 -2.14 -19.62 8.25
CA LEU A 116 -1.02 -18.75 7.86
C LEU A 116 -1.39 -17.26 7.71
N LEU A 117 -2.67 -16.94 7.46
CA LEU A 117 -3.11 -15.58 7.08
C LEU A 117 -3.98 -14.88 8.12
N THR A 118 -4.44 -15.55 9.18
CA THR A 118 -5.29 -14.92 10.20
C THR A 118 -4.64 -14.91 11.58
N SER A 119 -4.57 -13.72 12.19
CA SER A 119 -4.05 -13.49 13.53
C SER A 119 -5.16 -13.23 14.57
N HIS A 120 -6.44 -13.37 14.20
CA HIS A 120 -7.58 -12.98 15.04
C HIS A 120 -8.64 -14.09 15.10
N GLU A 121 -9.13 -14.38 16.31
CA GLU A 121 -10.00 -15.54 16.61
C GLU A 121 -11.44 -15.45 16.10
N LEU A 122 -11.90 -14.27 15.66
CA LEU A 122 -13.31 -14.01 15.36
C LEU A 122 -13.78 -14.39 13.94
N PHE A 123 -12.87 -14.82 13.05
CA PHE A 123 -13.23 -15.21 11.68
C PHE A 123 -13.35 -16.72 11.46
N LEU A 124 -13.26 -17.58 12.48
CA LEU A 124 -13.31 -19.03 12.27
C LEU A 124 -14.73 -19.59 12.12
N VAL A 125 -15.74 -18.98 12.75
CA VAL A 125 -17.10 -19.56 12.82
C VAL A 125 -17.87 -19.42 11.50
N LEU A 126 -17.83 -18.24 10.86
CA LEU A 126 -18.57 -17.99 9.62
C LEU A 126 -18.06 -18.86 8.45
N PRO A 127 -16.74 -19.02 8.22
CA PRO A 127 -16.20 -19.96 7.25
C PRO A 127 -16.50 -21.41 7.63
N PHE A 128 -16.48 -21.79 8.92
CA PHE A 128 -16.85 -23.15 9.32
C PHE A 128 -18.31 -23.48 8.97
N LEU A 129 -19.24 -22.55 9.22
CA LEU A 129 -20.65 -22.71 8.87
C LEU A 129 -20.86 -22.74 7.35
N LEU A 130 -20.12 -21.91 6.60
CA LEU A 130 -20.13 -21.93 5.13
C LEU A 130 -19.48 -23.20 4.56
N VAL A 131 -18.49 -23.78 5.23
CA VAL A 131 -17.86 -25.06 4.89
C VAL A 131 -18.81 -26.21 5.19
N ILE A 132 -19.52 -26.22 6.32
CA ILE A 132 -20.52 -27.26 6.64
C ILE A 132 -21.71 -27.19 5.68
N PHE A 133 -22.24 -25.98 5.44
CA PHE A 133 -23.31 -25.75 4.48
C PHE A 133 -22.86 -26.09 3.05
N GLY A 134 -21.64 -25.69 2.70
CA GLY A 134 -20.97 -26.00 1.45
C GLY A 134 -20.80 -27.50 1.26
N ILE A 135 -20.26 -28.23 2.23
CA ILE A 135 -20.07 -29.69 2.17
C ILE A 135 -21.40 -30.40 1.95
N ASN A 136 -22.47 -30.03 2.66
CA ASN A 136 -23.78 -30.67 2.49
C ASN A 136 -24.40 -30.42 1.11
N LYS A 137 -24.24 -29.21 0.54
CA LYS A 137 -24.76 -28.89 -0.80
C LYS A 137 -23.85 -29.33 -1.94
N LEU A 138 -22.55 -29.45 -1.67
CA LEU A 138 -21.53 -29.90 -2.62
C LEU A 138 -21.32 -31.42 -2.56
N HIS A 139 -21.83 -32.15 -1.57
CA HIS A 139 -21.68 -33.60 -1.48
C HIS A 139 -22.19 -34.35 -2.72
N PRO A 140 -23.39 -34.04 -3.27
CA PRO A 140 -23.83 -34.65 -4.52
C PRO A 140 -22.89 -34.36 -5.69
N TRP A 141 -22.26 -33.18 -5.70
CA TRP A 141 -21.26 -32.80 -6.69
C TRP A 141 -19.95 -33.58 -6.52
N VAL A 142 -19.45 -33.72 -5.29
CA VAL A 142 -18.25 -34.50 -4.97
C VAL A 142 -18.45 -35.97 -5.37
N GLN A 143 -19.64 -36.53 -5.16
CA GLN A 143 -19.99 -37.88 -5.58
C GLN A 143 -20.11 -38.02 -7.11
N ALA A 144 -20.76 -37.07 -7.78
CA ALA A 144 -20.97 -37.12 -9.22
C ALA A 144 -19.72 -36.77 -10.04
N GLY A 145 -18.69 -36.15 -9.43
CA GLY A 145 -17.42 -35.81 -10.06
C GLY A 145 -17.48 -34.77 -11.19
N SER A 146 -18.67 -34.22 -11.47
CA SER A 146 -18.95 -33.36 -12.62
C SER A 146 -19.36 -31.95 -12.16
N LEU A 147 -18.49 -30.96 -12.40
CA LEU A 147 -18.81 -29.56 -12.16
C LEU A 147 -19.37 -28.95 -13.44
N SER A 148 -20.57 -28.36 -13.38
CA SER A 148 -21.16 -27.68 -14.54
C SER A 148 -20.28 -26.50 -14.96
N PRO A 149 -19.77 -26.46 -16.20
CA PRO A 149 -18.99 -25.31 -16.69
C PRO A 149 -19.80 -24.01 -16.63
N ARG A 150 -21.13 -24.09 -16.76
CA ARG A 150 -22.02 -22.93 -16.65
C ARG A 150 -21.98 -22.31 -15.25
N LEU A 151 -21.98 -23.13 -14.20
CA LEU A 151 -21.93 -22.66 -12.82
C LEU A 151 -20.61 -21.92 -12.53
N LEU A 152 -19.50 -22.45 -13.04
CA LEU A 152 -18.19 -21.80 -12.93
C LEU A 152 -18.13 -20.46 -13.66
N LYS A 153 -18.73 -20.36 -14.85
CA LYS A 153 -18.84 -19.07 -15.57
C LYS A 153 -19.67 -18.06 -14.80
N VAL A 154 -20.79 -18.48 -14.20
CA VAL A 154 -21.62 -17.61 -13.36
C VAL A 154 -20.83 -17.16 -12.12
N ALA A 155 -20.08 -18.06 -11.48
CA ALA A 155 -19.21 -17.71 -10.36
C ALA A 155 -18.11 -16.72 -10.76
N LEU A 156 -17.43 -16.95 -11.90
CA LEU A 156 -16.43 -16.05 -12.45
C LEU A 156 -17.03 -14.67 -12.78
N ALA A 157 -18.19 -14.63 -13.42
CA ALA A 157 -18.90 -13.39 -13.74
C ALA A 157 -19.31 -12.65 -12.46
N GLY A 158 -19.86 -13.36 -11.46
CA GLY A 158 -20.20 -12.79 -10.17
C GLY A 158 -18.98 -12.22 -9.43
N TRP A 159 -17.85 -12.93 -9.48
CA TRP A 159 -16.58 -12.45 -8.94
C TRP A 159 -16.09 -11.18 -9.66
N LEU A 160 -16.04 -11.17 -11.00
CA LEU A 160 -15.64 -9.99 -11.78
C LEU A 160 -16.58 -8.79 -11.53
N ILE A 161 -17.89 -9.02 -11.47
CA ILE A 161 -18.89 -7.98 -11.16
C ILE A 161 -18.64 -7.41 -9.75
N ASN A 162 -18.38 -8.27 -8.76
CA ASN A 162 -18.04 -7.83 -7.41
C ASN A 162 -16.76 -6.96 -7.40
N LEU A 163 -15.74 -7.35 -8.17
CA LEU A 163 -14.49 -6.59 -8.29
C LEU A 163 -14.62 -5.25 -9.04
N LEU A 164 -15.72 -5.00 -9.77
CA LEU A 164 -16.02 -3.66 -10.31
C LEU A 164 -16.36 -2.65 -9.20
N ALA A 165 -16.80 -3.13 -8.02
CA ALA A 165 -17.19 -2.29 -6.90
C ALA A 165 -16.21 -2.33 -5.73
N VAL A 166 -15.52 -3.46 -5.55
CA VAL A 166 -14.58 -3.67 -4.43
C VAL A 166 -13.13 -3.44 -4.86
N GLY A 167 -12.77 -3.72 -6.13
CA GLY A 167 -11.37 -3.77 -6.57
C GLY A 167 -10.59 -4.87 -5.84
N GLY A 168 -9.26 -4.69 -5.76
CA GLY A 168 -8.35 -5.58 -5.04
C GLY A 168 -7.89 -6.79 -5.86
N ILE A 169 -7.94 -6.72 -7.19
CA ILE A 169 -7.47 -7.84 -8.02
C ILE A 169 -5.94 -8.04 -7.93
N GLY A 170 -5.20 -7.01 -7.55
CA GLY A 170 -3.77 -7.09 -7.24
C GLY A 170 -3.48 -7.76 -5.90
N ILE A 171 -4.49 -7.97 -5.03
CA ILE A 171 -4.32 -8.65 -3.75
C ILE A 171 -4.22 -10.16 -4.03
N PRO A 172 -3.12 -10.85 -3.66
CA PRO A 172 -2.91 -12.26 -4.00
C PRO A 172 -4.06 -13.18 -3.59
N GLY A 173 -4.62 -12.97 -2.39
CA GLY A 173 -5.74 -13.77 -1.88
C GLY A 173 -7.01 -13.65 -2.74
N VAL A 174 -7.25 -12.49 -3.35
CA VAL A 174 -8.39 -12.25 -4.25
C VAL A 174 -8.09 -12.82 -5.63
N ALA A 175 -6.90 -12.55 -6.17
CA ALA A 175 -6.48 -12.98 -7.51
C ALA A 175 -6.49 -14.51 -7.66
N VAL A 176 -5.96 -15.23 -6.65
CA VAL A 176 -5.87 -16.69 -6.66
C VAL A 176 -7.24 -17.34 -6.81
N THR A 177 -8.30 -16.80 -6.19
CA THR A 177 -9.67 -17.29 -6.37
C THR A 177 -10.10 -17.21 -7.84
N GLY A 178 -9.82 -16.08 -8.51
CA GLY A 178 -10.11 -15.92 -9.93
C GLY A 178 -9.34 -16.90 -10.82
N TRP A 179 -8.04 -17.06 -10.58
CA TRP A 179 -7.20 -18.00 -11.33
C TRP A 179 -7.64 -19.45 -11.15
N LEU A 180 -8.07 -19.83 -9.94
CA LEU A 180 -8.61 -21.16 -9.67
C LEU A 180 -9.95 -21.38 -10.38
N LEU A 181 -10.85 -20.40 -10.37
CA LEU A 181 -12.12 -20.49 -11.11
C LEU A 181 -11.89 -20.65 -12.61
N LEU A 182 -10.97 -19.87 -13.19
CA LEU A 182 -10.56 -19.99 -14.59
C LEU A 182 -9.99 -21.39 -14.87
N ALA A 183 -9.06 -21.87 -14.04
CA ALA A 183 -8.42 -23.17 -14.23
C ALA A 183 -9.40 -24.34 -14.12
N LEU A 184 -10.32 -24.31 -13.14
CA LEU A 184 -11.34 -25.35 -12.94
C LEU A 184 -12.36 -25.40 -14.08
N ALA A 185 -12.54 -24.28 -14.76
CA ALA A 185 -13.54 -24.15 -15.81
C ALA A 185 -12.98 -24.42 -17.20
N LEU A 186 -11.66 -24.55 -17.34
CA LEU A 186 -11.04 -25.00 -18.59
C LEU A 186 -11.62 -26.36 -18.98
N PRO A 187 -11.90 -26.59 -20.29
CA PRO A 187 -12.28 -27.90 -20.77
C PRO A 187 -11.21 -28.90 -20.31
N ARG A 188 -11.60 -29.90 -19.52
CA ARG A 188 -10.65 -30.93 -19.14
C ARG A 188 -10.21 -31.61 -20.44
N PRO A 189 -8.92 -31.61 -20.80
CA PRO A 189 -8.49 -32.50 -21.86
C PRO A 189 -8.93 -33.90 -21.44
N VAL A 190 -9.38 -34.72 -22.39
CA VAL A 190 -9.60 -36.15 -22.14
C VAL A 190 -8.27 -36.68 -21.63
N ILE A 191 -8.14 -36.82 -20.31
CA ILE A 191 -6.94 -37.37 -19.69
C ILE A 191 -6.97 -38.83 -20.12
N ARG A 192 -6.24 -39.14 -21.20
CA ARG A 192 -6.05 -40.54 -21.60
C ARG A 192 -5.46 -41.26 -20.39
N GLU A 193 -6.12 -42.32 -19.94
CA GLU A 193 -5.55 -43.17 -18.89
C GLU A 193 -4.13 -43.56 -19.29
N GLY A 194 -3.16 -43.33 -18.40
CA GLY A 194 -1.73 -43.56 -18.65
C GLY A 194 -0.95 -42.44 -19.36
N ALA A 195 -1.54 -41.26 -19.61
CA ALA A 195 -0.84 -40.15 -20.27
C ALA A 195 0.40 -39.62 -19.52
N LEU A 196 0.45 -39.76 -18.20
CA LEU A 196 1.59 -39.40 -17.36
C LEU A 196 2.15 -40.65 -16.68
N LYS A 197 3.41 -40.99 -17.00
CA LYS A 197 4.12 -42.09 -16.34
C LYS A 197 4.27 -41.77 -14.84
N ARG A 198 4.19 -42.77 -13.95
CA ARG A 198 4.35 -42.58 -12.49
C ARG A 198 5.59 -41.76 -12.12
N ARG A 199 6.68 -41.93 -12.88
CA ARG A 199 7.93 -41.16 -12.74
C ARG A 199 7.76 -39.68 -13.07
N THR A 200 7.04 -39.34 -14.14
CA THR A 200 6.80 -37.92 -14.51
C THR A 200 5.87 -37.23 -13.53
N SER A 201 4.83 -37.92 -13.04
CA SER A 201 3.96 -37.37 -11.99
C SER A 201 4.70 -37.14 -10.67
N GLY A 202 5.57 -38.08 -10.28
CA GLY A 202 6.45 -37.91 -9.11
C GLY A 202 7.40 -36.71 -9.25
N LEU A 203 8.01 -36.55 -10.43
CA LEU A 203 8.87 -35.39 -10.73
C LEU A 203 8.10 -34.07 -10.68
N LEU A 204 6.91 -33.99 -11.27
CA LEU A 204 6.07 -32.79 -11.23
C LEU A 204 5.65 -32.43 -9.80
N LEU A 205 5.28 -33.43 -8.98
CA LEU A 205 4.95 -33.20 -7.58
C LEU A 205 6.14 -32.63 -6.80
N VAL A 206 7.32 -33.25 -6.95
CA VAL A 206 8.55 -32.77 -6.31
C VAL A 206 8.91 -31.36 -6.79
N ALA A 207 8.77 -31.08 -8.09
CA ALA A 207 9.02 -29.75 -8.64
C ALA A 207 8.04 -28.71 -8.07
N SER A 208 6.75 -29.03 -7.97
CA SER A 208 5.75 -28.14 -7.38
C SER A 208 6.00 -27.89 -5.89
N LEU A 209 6.34 -28.92 -5.12
CA LEU A 209 6.70 -28.78 -3.71
C LEU A 209 7.97 -27.94 -3.56
N PHE A 210 8.97 -28.15 -4.41
CA PHE A 210 10.18 -27.34 -4.42
C PHE A 210 9.88 -25.88 -4.74
N LEU A 211 9.06 -25.60 -5.76
CA LEU A 211 8.63 -24.23 -6.10
C LEU A 211 7.87 -23.56 -4.95
N MET A 212 7.00 -24.29 -4.26
CA MET A 212 6.26 -23.79 -3.10
C MET A 212 7.19 -23.45 -1.94
N VAL A 213 8.13 -24.35 -1.61
CA VAL A 213 9.13 -24.13 -0.56
C VAL A 213 10.06 -22.99 -0.93
N ALA A 214 10.52 -22.92 -2.19
CA ALA A 214 11.34 -21.84 -2.70
C ALA A 214 10.59 -20.50 -2.57
N PHE A 215 9.35 -20.40 -3.05
CA PHE A 215 8.52 -19.20 -2.91
C PHE A 215 8.32 -18.80 -1.44
N TYR A 216 8.08 -19.76 -0.55
CA TYR A 216 7.97 -19.48 0.88
C TYR A 216 9.27 -18.90 1.44
N ILE A 217 10.41 -19.50 1.14
CA ILE A 217 11.72 -19.07 1.67
C ILE A 217 12.18 -17.74 1.07
N THR A 218 11.96 -17.52 -0.23
CA THR A 218 12.49 -16.34 -0.95
C THR A 218 11.49 -15.20 -1.05
N GLY A 219 10.19 -15.48 -1.00
CA GLY A 219 9.12 -14.49 -1.15
C GLY A 219 8.47 -14.11 0.17
N LEU A 220 7.91 -15.08 0.89
CA LEU A 220 7.07 -14.81 2.07
C LEU A 220 7.83 -14.64 3.37
N LEU A 221 8.75 -15.55 3.68
CA LEU A 221 9.51 -15.56 4.93
C LEU A 221 10.30 -14.25 5.17
N PRO A 222 10.96 -13.64 4.16
CA PRO A 222 11.65 -12.36 4.32
C PRO A 222 10.70 -11.24 4.76
N ILE A 223 9.50 -11.16 4.16
CA ILE A 223 8.46 -10.17 4.47
C ILE A 223 7.96 -10.35 5.90
N TYR A 224 7.64 -11.58 6.31
CA TYR A 224 7.17 -11.85 7.68
C TYR A 224 8.23 -11.53 8.73
N ARG A 225 9.50 -11.86 8.47
CA ARG A 225 10.61 -11.51 9.36
C ARG A 225 10.79 -9.99 9.46
N ALA A 226 10.75 -9.29 8.33
CA ALA A 226 10.83 -7.84 8.30
C ALA A 226 9.69 -7.19 9.08
N ALA A 227 8.45 -7.67 8.90
CA ALA A 227 7.28 -7.19 9.64
C ALA A 227 7.41 -7.43 11.15
N GLY A 228 7.90 -8.61 11.57
CA GLY A 228 8.16 -8.89 12.99
C GLY A 228 9.21 -7.96 13.60
N HIS A 229 10.30 -7.71 12.86
CA HIS A 229 11.34 -6.77 13.28
C HIS A 229 10.86 -5.31 13.32
N LEU A 230 10.03 -4.89 12.37
CA LEU A 230 9.37 -3.58 12.38
C LEU A 230 8.49 -3.40 13.60
N ALA A 231 7.63 -4.38 13.90
CA ALA A 231 6.76 -4.35 15.08
C ALA A 231 7.57 -4.29 16.38
N ALA A 232 8.62 -5.11 16.51
CA ALA A 232 9.50 -5.08 17.66
C ALA A 232 10.20 -3.71 17.83
N GLY A 233 10.64 -3.10 16.72
CA GLY A 233 11.23 -1.77 16.73
C GLY A 233 10.26 -0.69 17.18
N ASN A 234 9.02 -0.71 16.67
CA ASN A 234 7.97 0.25 17.06
C ASN A 234 7.60 0.13 18.55
N VAL A 235 7.55 -1.09 19.09
CA VAL A 235 7.31 -1.30 20.52
C VAL A 235 8.48 -0.74 21.36
N ALA A 236 9.72 -0.98 20.94
CA ALA A 236 10.89 -0.46 21.63
C ALA A 236 10.96 1.07 21.58
N ASP A 237 10.62 1.70 20.45
CA ASP A 237 10.56 3.15 20.32
C ASP A 237 9.47 3.77 21.20
N GLY A 238 8.26 3.16 21.22
CA GLY A 238 7.20 3.58 22.13
C GLY A 238 7.61 3.51 23.60
N GLN A 239 8.36 2.48 23.99
CA GLN A 239 8.93 2.37 25.34
C GLN A 239 9.99 3.45 25.60
N ALA A 240 10.84 3.75 24.62
CA ALA A 240 11.85 4.81 24.74
C ALA A 240 11.20 6.17 24.97
N GLN A 241 10.14 6.49 24.22
CA GLN A 241 9.40 7.73 24.36
C GLN A 241 8.78 7.87 25.75
N GLN A 242 8.22 6.78 26.30
CA GLN A 242 7.67 6.75 27.65
C GLN A 242 8.74 7.04 28.71
N GLN A 243 9.91 6.39 28.62
CA GLN A 243 11.01 6.63 29.57
C GLN A 243 11.58 8.05 29.46
N TRP A 244 11.64 8.58 28.24
CA TRP A 244 12.08 9.95 27.99
C TRP A 244 11.19 10.98 28.68
N ILE A 245 9.86 10.85 28.52
CA ILE A 245 8.87 11.73 29.17
C ILE A 245 8.97 11.64 30.70
N GLN A 246 9.34 10.48 31.24
CA GLN A 246 9.56 10.26 32.67
C GLN A 246 10.92 10.80 33.18
N GLY A 247 11.73 11.44 32.32
CA GLY A 247 13.04 11.99 32.66
C GLY A 247 14.15 10.93 32.79
N ARG A 248 13.91 9.70 32.35
CA ARG A 248 14.86 8.57 32.45
C ARG A 248 15.66 8.43 31.15
N SER A 249 16.49 9.43 30.87
CA SER A 249 17.19 9.58 29.59
C SER A 249 18.09 8.39 29.22
N GLU A 250 18.81 7.80 30.18
CA GLU A 250 19.66 6.62 29.91
C GLU A 250 18.85 5.39 29.50
N GLN A 251 17.70 5.15 30.16
CA GLN A 251 16.82 4.04 29.81
C GLN A 251 16.16 4.27 28.44
N ALA A 252 15.75 5.51 28.16
CA ALA A 252 15.22 5.89 26.85
C ALA A 252 16.24 5.58 25.74
N GLU A 253 17.52 5.95 25.93
CA GLU A 253 18.57 5.69 24.97
C GLU A 253 18.78 4.18 24.71
N GLN A 254 18.73 3.35 25.76
CA GLN A 254 18.81 1.89 25.59
C GLN A 254 17.64 1.32 24.77
N HIS A 255 16.42 1.84 24.97
CA HIS A 255 15.25 1.40 24.21
C HIS A 255 15.30 1.90 22.76
N TRP A 256 15.76 3.12 22.51
CA TRP A 256 16.04 3.61 21.15
C TRP A 256 17.08 2.77 20.42
N GLU A 257 18.11 2.30 21.12
CA GLU A 257 19.11 1.41 20.53
C GLU A 257 18.52 0.04 20.16
N LYS A 258 17.62 -0.51 21.00
CA LYS A 258 16.85 -1.73 20.67
C LYS A 258 15.96 -1.52 19.44
N ALA A 259 15.31 -0.36 19.33
CA ALA A 259 14.51 -0.01 18.17
C ALA A 259 15.37 0.03 16.89
N ARG A 260 16.51 0.72 16.95
CA ARG A 260 17.49 0.80 15.85
C ARG A 260 17.96 -0.58 15.38
N ILE A 261 18.36 -1.45 16.31
CA ILE A 261 18.82 -2.82 15.99
C ILE A 261 17.71 -3.63 15.32
N SER A 262 16.48 -3.51 15.82
CA SER A 262 15.32 -4.20 15.26
C SER A 262 15.01 -3.73 13.84
N TRP A 263 14.96 -2.42 13.60
CA TRP A 263 14.74 -1.89 12.25
C TRP A 263 15.88 -2.20 11.28
N LEU A 264 17.13 -2.24 11.72
CA LEU A 264 18.25 -2.74 10.90
C LEU A 264 18.17 -4.25 10.61
N ALA A 265 17.55 -5.05 11.48
CA ALA A 265 17.24 -6.44 11.15
C ALA A 265 16.11 -6.54 10.11
N ALA A 266 15.15 -5.60 10.15
CA ALA A 266 14.11 -5.51 9.14
C ALA A 266 14.68 -5.16 7.75
N THR A 267 15.61 -4.20 7.64
CA THR A 267 16.25 -3.86 6.35
C THR A 267 17.03 -5.02 5.73
N ARG A 268 17.63 -5.87 6.58
CA ARG A 268 18.33 -7.09 6.13
C ARG A 268 17.38 -8.21 5.73
N SER A 269 16.20 -8.27 6.36
CA SER A 269 15.18 -9.27 6.06
C SER A 269 14.45 -8.92 4.77
N ASP A 270 14.05 -7.66 4.58
CA ASP A 270 13.46 -7.17 3.34
C ASP A 270 14.24 -5.95 2.81
N PRO A 271 15.21 -6.16 1.91
CA PRO A 271 16.01 -5.08 1.33
C PRO A 271 15.24 -4.13 0.42
N TYR A 272 14.00 -4.47 0.04
CA TYR A 272 13.19 -3.68 -0.90
C TYR A 272 12.22 -2.74 -0.20
N SER A 273 11.99 -2.91 1.11
CA SER A 273 11.10 -2.05 1.88
C SER A 273 11.77 -0.73 2.28
N SER A 274 11.15 0.39 1.95
CA SER A 274 11.58 1.72 2.41
C SER A 274 11.18 1.99 3.86
N LEU A 275 10.20 1.26 4.41
CA LEU A 275 9.58 1.57 5.70
C LEU A 275 10.58 1.51 6.88
N PRO A 276 11.42 0.45 7.03
CA PRO A 276 12.41 0.44 8.12
C PRO A 276 13.42 1.58 8.02
N TRP A 277 13.77 1.99 6.80
CA TRP A 277 14.66 3.14 6.59
C TRP A 277 14.00 4.45 7.01
N MET A 278 12.70 4.64 6.74
CA MET A 278 11.96 5.79 7.24
C MET A 278 11.95 5.85 8.77
N GLU A 279 11.71 4.72 9.44
CA GLU A 279 11.74 4.63 10.90
C GLU A 279 13.13 4.90 11.49
N LEU A 280 14.17 4.30 10.91
CA LEU A 280 15.56 4.58 11.26
C LEU A 280 15.89 6.06 11.12
N THR A 281 15.37 6.70 10.06
CA THR A 281 15.65 8.12 9.85
C THR A 281 14.96 9.00 10.88
N ARG A 282 13.68 8.71 11.20
CA ARG A 282 12.95 9.41 12.26
C ARG A 282 13.65 9.28 13.62
N LEU A 283 14.12 8.09 13.95
CA LEU A 283 14.85 7.83 15.19
C LEU A 283 16.18 8.58 15.25
N SER A 284 17.01 8.47 14.22
CA SER A 284 18.30 9.16 14.16
C SER A 284 18.11 10.68 14.22
N TRP A 285 17.06 11.19 13.57
CA TRP A 285 16.67 12.59 13.70
C TRP A 285 16.33 12.96 15.14
N GLN A 286 15.43 12.21 15.79
CA GLN A 286 15.02 12.46 17.17
C GLN A 286 16.23 12.45 18.13
N ARG A 287 17.10 11.45 18.02
CA ARG A 287 18.34 11.36 18.81
C ARG A 287 19.25 12.55 18.55
N TRP A 288 19.43 12.94 17.30
CA TRP A 288 20.24 14.11 16.97
C TRP A 288 19.68 15.40 17.59
N GLN A 289 18.36 15.58 17.64
CA GLN A 289 17.77 16.76 18.27
C GLN A 289 18.05 16.83 19.77
N HIS A 290 18.00 15.69 20.46
CA HIS A 290 18.23 15.63 21.90
C HIS A 290 19.72 15.71 22.27
N PHE A 291 20.57 14.97 21.56
CA PHE A 291 21.97 14.80 21.95
C PHE A 291 22.97 15.57 21.07
N ARG A 292 22.55 16.06 19.91
CA ARG A 292 23.38 16.81 18.94
C ARG A 292 24.66 16.09 18.49
N ARG A 293 24.67 14.75 18.51
CA ARG A 293 25.84 13.93 18.14
C ARG A 293 25.98 13.83 16.62
N THR A 294 27.20 14.01 16.11
CA THR A 294 27.50 13.88 14.67
C THR A 294 27.15 12.50 14.11
N ALA A 295 27.32 11.44 14.92
CA ALA A 295 26.98 10.07 14.52
C ALA A 295 25.48 9.90 14.22
N ASP A 296 24.60 10.48 15.03
CA ASP A 296 23.14 10.43 14.81
C ASP A 296 22.77 11.18 13.52
N TYR A 297 23.43 12.31 13.25
CA TYR A 297 23.23 13.07 12.02
C TYR A 297 23.64 12.28 10.76
N GLN A 298 24.82 11.65 10.77
CA GLN A 298 25.29 10.83 9.65
C GLN A 298 24.39 9.62 9.41
N GLN A 299 23.92 8.97 10.47
CA GLN A 299 22.97 7.86 10.37
C GLN A 299 21.64 8.31 9.78
N MET A 300 21.14 9.48 10.19
CA MET A 300 19.94 10.08 9.60
C MET A 300 20.13 10.32 8.10
N GLN A 301 21.23 10.96 7.67
CA GLN A 301 21.46 11.20 6.24
C GLN A 301 21.48 9.90 5.45
N HIS A 302 22.23 8.90 5.92
CA HIS A 302 22.32 7.60 5.27
C HIS A 302 20.95 6.91 5.17
N ALA A 303 20.18 6.88 6.26
CA ALA A 303 18.87 6.25 6.28
C ALA A 303 17.87 6.95 5.34
N ALA A 304 17.92 8.28 5.25
CA ALA A 304 17.08 9.05 4.34
C ALA A 304 17.38 8.72 2.87
N GLU A 305 18.66 8.66 2.51
CA GLU A 305 19.10 8.31 1.15
C GLU A 305 18.59 6.93 0.74
N GLN A 306 18.66 5.94 1.66
CA GLN A 306 18.11 4.61 1.40
C GLN A 306 16.58 4.64 1.25
N ALA A 307 15.87 5.40 2.10
CA ALA A 307 14.42 5.55 2.01
C ALA A 307 13.99 6.16 0.67
N ILE A 308 14.67 7.22 0.20
CA ILE A 308 14.41 7.82 -1.12
C ILE A 308 14.71 6.83 -2.24
N ARG A 309 15.85 6.13 -2.18
CA ARG A 309 16.27 5.20 -3.22
C ARG A 309 15.21 4.12 -3.47
N LEU A 310 14.63 3.61 -2.40
CA LEU A 310 13.63 2.55 -2.41
C LEU A 310 12.21 3.07 -2.68
N ASN A 311 11.89 4.30 -2.29
CA ASN A 311 10.58 4.91 -2.51
C ASN A 311 10.69 6.34 -3.07
N ARG A 312 11.06 6.41 -4.35
CA ARG A 312 11.40 7.67 -5.05
C ARG A 312 10.22 8.63 -5.22
N HIS A 313 8.99 8.11 -5.20
CA HIS A 313 7.76 8.90 -5.43
C HIS A 313 7.03 9.21 -4.10
N SER A 314 7.67 9.05 -2.94
CA SER A 314 6.99 9.34 -1.67
C SER A 314 7.04 10.81 -1.31
N TYR A 315 5.89 11.50 -1.37
CA TYR A 315 5.78 12.87 -0.85
C TYR A 315 6.09 12.93 0.65
N VAL A 316 5.80 11.86 1.41
CA VAL A 316 6.05 11.77 2.85
C VAL A 316 7.54 11.80 3.14
N VAL A 317 8.33 10.99 2.43
CA VAL A 317 9.80 10.97 2.60
C VAL A 317 10.41 12.32 2.23
N GLN A 318 9.94 12.93 1.14
CA GLN A 318 10.42 14.25 0.70
C GLN A 318 10.07 15.35 1.69
N ALA A 319 8.84 15.40 2.21
CA ALA A 319 8.44 16.36 3.22
C ALA A 319 9.24 16.21 4.52
N MET A 320 9.48 14.97 4.94
CA MET A 320 10.28 14.64 6.12
C MET A 320 11.73 15.14 5.99
N ILE A 321 12.36 15.00 4.82
CA ILE A 321 13.69 15.55 4.54
C ILE A 321 13.67 17.09 4.55
N GLY A 322 12.60 17.67 4.00
CA GLY A 322 12.36 19.11 4.06
C GLY A 322 12.34 19.64 5.49
N ASP A 323 11.62 18.95 6.39
CA ASP A 323 11.54 19.31 7.81
C ASP A 323 12.91 19.32 8.49
N TRP A 324 13.78 18.34 8.21
CA TRP A 324 15.10 18.30 8.84
C TRP A 324 16.04 19.38 8.35
N HIS A 325 16.04 19.64 7.04
CA HIS A 325 16.82 20.74 6.48
C HIS A 325 16.33 22.08 7.00
N LEU A 326 15.02 22.25 7.14
CA LEU A 326 14.44 23.45 7.73
C LEU A 326 14.87 23.62 9.19
N VAL A 327 14.79 22.58 10.03
CA VAL A 327 15.24 22.67 11.43
C VAL A 327 16.75 22.96 11.52
N SER A 328 17.54 22.36 10.62
CA SER A 328 18.99 22.58 10.56
C SER A 328 19.40 23.97 10.08
N TYR A 329 18.49 24.71 9.43
CA TYR A 329 18.77 26.07 8.93
C TYR A 329 19.09 27.04 10.07
N ALA A 330 18.32 27.02 11.16
CA ALA A 330 18.47 27.88 12.34
C ALA A 330 18.78 29.38 12.05
N GLY A 331 18.40 29.90 10.87
CA GLY A 331 18.74 31.26 10.46
C GLY A 331 20.19 31.48 10.00
N GLN A 332 21.05 30.47 10.04
CA GLN A 332 22.51 30.60 9.87
C GLN A 332 23.04 29.97 8.58
N TYR A 333 22.35 28.98 8.00
CA TYR A 333 22.85 28.20 6.87
C TYR A 333 21.94 28.27 5.65
N SER A 334 22.09 29.29 4.80
CA SER A 334 21.26 29.50 3.59
C SER A 334 21.15 28.25 2.69
N GLU A 335 22.22 27.46 2.57
CA GLU A 335 22.22 26.19 1.84
C GLU A 335 21.16 25.19 2.36
N ARG A 336 20.94 25.14 3.68
CA ARG A 336 19.94 24.25 4.28
C ARG A 336 18.52 24.69 3.92
N LEU A 337 18.26 25.99 3.82
CA LEU A 337 16.98 26.49 3.34
C LEU A 337 16.74 26.12 1.87
N ASP A 338 17.77 26.16 1.03
CA ASP A 338 17.69 25.71 -0.37
C ASP A 338 17.36 24.22 -0.48
N LEU A 339 18.03 23.37 0.30
CA LEU A 339 17.76 21.93 0.33
C LEU A 339 16.35 21.62 0.85
N ALA A 340 15.89 22.35 1.88
CA ALA A 340 14.52 22.22 2.38
C ALA A 340 13.50 22.58 1.29
N LEU A 341 13.72 23.68 0.57
CA LEU A 341 12.85 24.11 -0.53
C LEU A 341 12.83 23.10 -1.68
N GLN A 342 13.97 22.51 -2.03
CA GLN A 342 14.04 21.46 -3.05
C GLN A 342 13.24 20.23 -2.64
N ALA A 343 13.39 19.75 -1.41
CA ALA A 343 12.65 18.60 -0.90
C ALA A 343 11.14 18.87 -0.87
N TYR A 344 10.72 20.06 -0.40
CA TYR A 344 9.32 20.45 -0.40
C TYR A 344 8.72 20.62 -1.80
N ARG A 345 9.49 21.09 -2.78
CA ARG A 345 9.06 21.13 -4.18
C ARG A 345 8.85 19.73 -4.75
N GLN A 346 9.69 18.76 -4.40
CA GLN A 346 9.47 17.36 -4.78
C GLN A 346 8.24 16.78 -4.10
N ALA A 347 8.06 17.01 -2.79
CA ALA A 347 6.86 16.59 -2.07
C ALA A 347 5.58 17.18 -2.70
N HIS A 348 5.58 18.47 -3.04
CA HIS A 348 4.47 19.12 -3.72
C HIS A 348 4.24 18.57 -5.13
N ARG A 349 5.29 18.24 -5.88
CA ARG A 349 5.15 17.56 -7.19
C ARG A 349 4.44 16.22 -7.07
N PHE A 350 4.71 15.46 -6.02
CA PHE A 350 4.11 14.15 -5.77
C PHE A 350 2.72 14.24 -5.13
N TYR A 351 2.36 15.38 -4.53
CA TYR A 351 1.01 15.63 -4.01
C TYR A 351 0.60 17.10 -4.17
N PRO A 352 0.26 17.54 -5.41
CA PRO A 352 0.06 18.95 -5.75
C PRO A 352 -1.22 19.56 -5.18
N ASN A 353 -2.22 18.75 -4.86
CA ASN A 353 -3.49 19.22 -4.28
C ASN A 353 -3.47 19.20 -2.74
N SER A 354 -2.29 19.10 -2.13
CA SER A 354 -2.13 19.19 -0.67
C SER A 354 -2.02 20.64 -0.23
N ALA A 355 -3.09 21.16 0.38
CA ALA A 355 -3.11 22.52 0.93
C ALA A 355 -1.96 22.76 1.92
N ILE A 356 -1.66 21.78 2.77
CA ILE A 356 -0.60 21.91 3.79
C ILE A 356 0.81 21.91 3.19
N LEU A 357 1.10 21.09 2.17
CA LEU A 357 2.41 21.12 1.50
C LEU A 357 2.61 22.44 0.75
N THR A 358 1.54 22.96 0.16
CA THR A 358 1.53 24.28 -0.48
C THR A 358 1.77 25.40 0.54
N ALA A 359 1.16 25.30 1.73
CA ALA A 359 1.38 26.26 2.81
C ALA A 359 2.84 26.27 3.30
N ARG A 360 3.46 25.09 3.39
CA ARG A 360 4.89 24.97 3.74
C ARG A 360 5.77 25.62 2.68
N LEU A 361 5.51 25.40 1.40
CA LEU A 361 6.23 26.08 0.32
C LEU A 361 6.09 27.61 0.39
N ALA A 362 4.89 28.12 0.63
CA ALA A 362 4.65 29.55 0.81
C ALA A 362 5.52 30.13 1.92
N TRP A 363 5.58 29.44 3.07
CA TRP A 363 6.42 29.83 4.20
C TRP A 363 7.91 29.81 3.87
N LEU A 364 8.39 28.76 3.19
CA LEU A 364 9.81 28.70 2.79
C LEU A 364 10.20 29.81 1.81
N TYR A 365 9.30 30.22 0.91
CA TYR A 365 9.55 31.36 0.01
C TYR A 365 9.65 32.67 0.78
N ASP A 366 8.82 32.87 1.80
CA ASP A 366 8.88 34.04 2.66
C ASP A 366 10.20 34.10 3.45
N LEU A 367 10.60 32.98 4.06
CA LEU A 367 11.90 32.85 4.73
C LEU A 367 13.09 33.14 3.81
N ARG A 368 12.96 32.84 2.51
CA ARG A 368 13.97 33.12 1.48
C ARG A 368 13.97 34.59 1.03
N GLY A 369 12.99 35.39 1.46
CA GLY A 369 12.83 36.77 1.00
C GLY A 369 12.22 36.88 -0.39
N GLU A 370 11.38 35.91 -0.79
CA GLU A 370 10.65 35.90 -2.07
C GLU A 370 9.14 36.13 -1.85
N PRO A 371 8.71 37.32 -1.37
CA PRO A 371 7.35 37.57 -0.89
C PRO A 371 6.28 37.38 -1.98
N GLU A 372 6.58 37.70 -3.23
CA GLU A 372 5.64 37.47 -4.34
C GLU A 372 5.36 35.98 -4.56
N LYS A 373 6.39 35.12 -4.44
CA LYS A 373 6.20 33.67 -4.56
C LYS A 373 5.45 33.14 -3.35
N ALA A 374 5.80 33.61 -2.15
CA ALA A 374 5.11 33.28 -0.92
C ALA A 374 3.62 33.61 -1.00
N ALA A 375 3.26 34.83 -1.43
CA ALA A 375 1.88 35.26 -1.57
C ALA A 375 1.08 34.42 -2.58
N ARG A 376 1.70 34.05 -3.71
CA ARG A 376 1.07 33.17 -4.72
C ARG A 376 0.78 31.77 -4.18
N GLU A 377 1.76 31.15 -3.53
CA GLU A 377 1.58 29.82 -2.94
C GLU A 377 0.60 29.86 -1.75
N ALA A 378 0.60 30.94 -0.95
CA ALA A 378 -0.34 31.12 0.14
C ALA A 378 -1.78 31.23 -0.37
N GLN A 379 -2.01 32.01 -1.44
CA GLN A 379 -3.30 32.08 -2.11
C GLN A 379 -3.74 30.71 -2.64
N ARG A 380 -2.83 29.97 -3.29
CA ARG A 380 -3.12 28.62 -3.78
C ARG A 380 -3.47 27.64 -2.67
N SER A 381 -2.75 27.71 -1.55
CA SER A 381 -3.01 26.89 -0.36
C SER A 381 -4.41 27.15 0.22
N LEU A 382 -4.82 28.42 0.31
CA LEU A 382 -6.17 28.81 0.75
C LEU A 382 -7.27 28.36 -0.22
N GLU A 383 -7.02 28.41 -1.53
CA GLU A 383 -7.94 27.87 -2.54
C GLU A 383 -8.14 26.36 -2.34
N LEU A 384 -7.05 25.60 -2.21
CA LEU A 384 -7.11 24.15 -1.97
C LEU A 384 -7.84 23.82 -0.66
N ASP A 385 -7.60 24.58 0.41
CA ASP A 385 -8.33 24.45 1.68
C ASP A 385 -9.83 24.69 1.50
N SER A 386 -10.21 25.69 0.68
CA SER A 386 -11.62 26.01 0.42
C SER A 386 -12.36 24.90 -0.33
N LEU A 387 -11.67 24.20 -1.24
CA LEU A 387 -12.22 23.08 -2.01
C LEU A 387 -12.36 21.81 -1.17
N ASN A 388 -11.49 21.62 -0.17
CA ASN A 388 -11.51 20.41 0.65
C ASN A 388 -12.62 20.47 1.73
N PRO A 389 -13.63 19.59 1.72
CA PRO A 389 -14.73 19.63 2.70
C PRO A 389 -14.40 18.98 4.05
N HIS A 390 -13.25 18.32 4.18
CA HIS A 390 -12.91 17.45 5.29
C HIS A 390 -12.17 18.20 6.40
N MET A 391 -12.66 18.07 7.64
CA MET A 391 -12.15 18.84 8.78
C MET A 391 -10.69 18.53 9.10
N GLU A 392 -10.29 17.28 9.01
CA GLU A 392 -8.93 16.81 9.31
C GLU A 392 -7.85 17.43 8.41
N PHE A 393 -8.22 17.98 7.25
CA PHE A 393 -7.31 18.67 6.34
C PHE A 393 -7.39 20.18 6.42
N LYS A 394 -8.31 20.75 7.22
CA LYS A 394 -8.50 22.20 7.28
C LYS A 394 -7.30 22.91 7.88
N LEU A 395 -6.79 23.90 7.17
CA LEU A 395 -5.66 24.73 7.58
C LEU A 395 -5.95 25.52 8.87
N SER A 396 -7.22 25.77 9.20
CA SER A 396 -7.61 26.43 10.46
C SER A 396 -7.41 25.55 11.69
N LEU A 397 -7.30 24.22 11.51
CA LEU A 397 -7.13 23.23 12.58
C LEU A 397 -5.70 22.66 12.63
N ARG A 398 -4.79 23.24 11.84
CA ARG A 398 -3.45 22.72 11.61
C ARG A 398 -2.42 23.82 11.74
N HIS A 399 -1.19 23.45 12.06
CA HIS A 399 -0.04 24.35 11.95
C HIS A 399 0.67 24.12 10.62
N VAL A 400 1.37 25.14 10.09
CA VAL A 400 2.09 24.99 8.81
C VAL A 400 3.08 23.82 8.89
N PHE A 401 3.75 23.72 10.02
CA PHE A 401 4.66 22.65 10.39
C PHE A 401 4.13 21.98 11.65
N GLU A 402 4.09 20.65 11.65
CA GLU A 402 3.52 19.84 12.73
C GLU A 402 4.54 18.79 13.14
N GLY A 403 4.67 18.57 14.45
CA GLY A 403 5.57 17.59 15.05
C GLY A 403 6.45 18.21 16.13
N SER A 404 6.67 17.45 17.20
CA SER A 404 7.50 17.86 18.37
C SER A 404 8.89 18.32 17.98
N SER A 405 9.42 17.80 16.87
CA SER A 405 10.73 18.15 16.33
C SER A 405 10.83 19.56 15.75
N LEU A 406 9.69 20.21 15.49
CA LEU A 406 9.58 21.56 14.94
C LEU A 406 9.12 22.58 16.02
N GLU A 407 8.68 22.10 17.19
CA GLU A 407 8.24 22.97 18.28
C GLU A 407 9.39 23.83 18.82
N GLY A 408 9.15 25.14 18.98
CA GLY A 408 10.12 26.08 19.58
C GLY A 408 11.10 26.75 18.59
N LEU A 409 11.01 26.48 17.29
CA LEU A 409 11.77 27.24 16.30
C LEU A 409 11.19 28.66 16.17
N ALA A 410 12.00 29.66 16.53
CA ALA A 410 11.57 31.07 16.61
C ALA A 410 11.02 31.65 15.29
N TYR A 411 11.39 31.05 14.16
CA TYR A 411 10.98 31.47 12.81
C TYR A 411 9.80 30.65 12.25
N LEU A 412 9.15 29.80 13.05
CA LEU A 412 7.92 29.13 12.64
C LEU A 412 6.68 29.91 13.06
N PRO A 413 5.57 29.84 12.29
CA PRO A 413 4.35 30.53 12.65
C PRO A 413 3.72 29.87 13.86
N LEU A 414 3.53 30.64 14.93
CA LEU A 414 2.80 30.21 16.12
C LEU A 414 1.27 30.15 15.90
N THR A 415 0.78 30.79 14.84
CA THR A 415 -0.63 30.76 14.45
C THR A 415 -0.97 29.48 13.68
N ASN A 416 -2.26 29.20 13.52
CA ASN A 416 -2.70 28.15 12.60
C ASN A 416 -2.26 28.46 11.15
N ALA A 417 -2.24 27.42 10.31
CA ALA A 417 -1.76 27.49 8.94
C ALA A 417 -2.60 28.45 8.10
N ARG A 418 -3.92 28.49 8.31
CA ARG A 418 -4.81 29.40 7.58
C ARG A 418 -4.43 30.86 7.79
N GLN A 419 -4.28 31.27 9.04
CA GLN A 419 -3.94 32.64 9.38
C GLN A 419 -2.52 32.99 8.92
N ALA A 420 -1.58 32.04 9.00
CA ALA A 420 -0.24 32.22 8.42
C ALA A 420 -0.33 32.50 6.91
N MET A 421 -1.15 31.77 6.16
CA MET A 421 -1.34 31.98 4.73
C MET A 421 -2.05 33.30 4.41
N GLU A 422 -3.05 33.70 5.20
CA GLU A 422 -3.73 35.00 5.05
C GLU A 422 -2.75 36.17 5.27
N ASN A 423 -1.84 36.05 6.23
CA ASN A 423 -0.80 37.05 6.50
C ASN A 423 0.21 37.12 5.34
N LEU A 424 0.69 35.97 4.85
CA LEU A 424 1.60 35.90 3.70
C LEU A 424 0.97 36.46 2.42
N ARG A 425 -0.29 36.13 2.18
CA ARG A 425 -1.04 36.64 1.02
C ARG A 425 -1.18 38.17 1.05
N SER A 426 -1.42 38.75 2.23
CA SER A 426 -1.64 40.19 2.40
C SER A 426 -0.34 41.00 2.52
N GLY A 427 0.83 40.34 2.54
CA GLY A 427 2.13 41.00 2.74
C GLY A 427 2.37 41.48 4.17
N SER A 428 1.52 41.09 5.13
CA SER A 428 1.48 41.63 6.50
C SER A 428 2.52 41.01 7.46
N LEU A 429 3.71 40.62 6.99
CA LEU A 429 4.84 40.20 7.86
C LEU A 429 5.91 41.27 8.07
N GLU A 430 5.63 42.54 7.75
CA GLU A 430 6.53 43.67 8.05
C GLU A 430 6.72 43.95 9.57
N GLY A 431 6.13 43.17 10.48
CA GLY A 431 6.16 43.43 11.92
C GLY A 431 7.21 42.70 12.77
N LYS A 432 8.07 41.82 12.23
CA LYS A 432 8.97 40.97 13.07
C LYS A 432 10.45 40.93 12.68
N LYS A 433 10.97 41.99 12.05
CA LYS A 433 12.44 42.18 11.92
C LYS A 433 13.10 42.96 13.08
N GLN A 434 12.38 43.19 14.18
CA GLN A 434 12.96 43.76 15.40
C GLN A 434 12.44 43.02 16.63
N GLN A 435 13.14 41.97 17.05
CA GLN A 435 13.47 41.66 18.44
C GLN A 435 14.48 40.51 18.51
#